data_AF-A0A2D9MHR7-F1
#
_entry.id   AF-A0A2D9MHR7-F1
#
_cell.length_a   1.000
_cell.length_b   1.000
_cell.length_c   1.000
_cell.angle_alpha   90.00
_cell.angle_beta   90.00
_cell.angle_gamma   90.00
#
_symmetry.space_group_name_H-M   'P 1'
#
loop_
_entity.id
_entity.type
_entity.pdbx_description
1 polymer ?
#
loop_
_entity_poly.entity_id
_entity_poly.type
_entity_poly.pdbx_seq_one_letter_code
_entity_poly.pdbx_strand_id
1 'polypeptide(L)'
;MVVDPLEAGNFPVGSSNFTINKSALDLLLSQGGDAGQLQQGTNQNGQLRYIDELLAFPDDAFNFQLLVPNNAVLYGKSAGSLVPYAGYVFYPTTEENDRPDYNVFIPPSLPRMQDENELPIFANPDTKY
;
A
#
# COMPACT_ATOMS: atom_id res chain seq x y z
N MET A 1 -10.13 -26.66 -8.41
CA MET A 1 -8.68 -26.85 -8.62
C MET A 1 -8.01 -25.77 -7.80
N VAL A 2 -7.32 -26.14 -6.72
CA VAL A 2 -6.49 -25.21 -5.95
C VAL A 2 -5.14 -25.19 -6.67
N VAL A 3 -4.69 -24.01 -7.07
CA VAL A 3 -3.35 -23.81 -7.63
C VAL A 3 -2.46 -23.46 -6.46
N ASP A 4 -1.37 -24.20 -6.28
CA ASP A 4 -0.41 -23.90 -5.22
C ASP A 4 0.19 -22.51 -5.45
N PRO A 5 0.46 -21.73 -4.38
CA PRO A 5 1.10 -20.43 -4.51
C PRO A 5 2.44 -20.56 -5.24
N LEU A 6 2.75 -19.58 -6.08
CA LEU A 6 4.09 -19.50 -6.65
C LEU A 6 5.10 -19.25 -5.53
N GLU A 7 6.17 -20.03 -5.53
CA GLU A 7 7.32 -19.81 -4.66
C GLU A 7 7.95 -18.44 -4.93
N ALA A 8 8.66 -17.91 -3.93
CA ALA A 8 9.39 -16.66 -4.08
C ALA A 8 10.43 -16.77 -5.21
N GLY A 9 10.55 -15.71 -6.01
CA GLY A 9 11.58 -15.61 -7.04
C GLY A 9 12.99 -15.48 -6.45
N ASN A 10 14.01 -15.73 -7.27
CA ASN A 10 15.42 -15.76 -6.83
C ASN A 10 16.02 -14.37 -6.51
N PHE A 11 15.29 -13.28 -6.76
CA PHE A 11 15.82 -11.93 -6.58
C PHE A 11 15.26 -11.31 -5.30
N PRO A 12 16.14 -10.78 -4.42
CA PRO A 12 15.68 -10.03 -3.25
C PRO A 12 14.83 -8.83 -3.65
N VAL A 13 13.74 -8.61 -2.93
CA VAL A 13 12.80 -7.50 -3.16
C VAL A 13 12.74 -6.65 -1.90
N GLY A 14 12.88 -5.34 -2.07
CA GLY A 14 12.54 -4.34 -1.07
C GLY A 14 11.22 -3.67 -1.40
N SER A 15 10.64 -2.99 -0.41
CA SER A 15 9.37 -2.27 -0.57
C SER A 15 9.43 -0.88 0.05
N SER A 16 8.76 0.08 -0.57
CA SER A 16 8.60 1.43 -0.02
C SER A 16 7.87 1.42 1.32
N ASN A 17 8.02 2.48 2.10
CA ASN A 17 7.29 2.61 3.36
C ASN A 17 5.77 2.49 3.14
N PHE A 18 5.13 1.70 4.01
CA PHE A 18 3.68 1.58 4.11
C PHE A 18 3.28 1.34 5.57
N THR A 19 3.95 2.03 6.50
CA THR A 19 3.72 1.82 7.93
C THR A 19 2.30 2.20 8.29
N ILE A 20 1.58 1.28 8.93
CA ILE A 20 0.24 1.48 9.44
C ILE A 20 0.27 2.18 10.80
N ASN A 21 -0.51 3.24 10.94
CA ASN A 21 -0.82 3.89 12.20
C ASN A 21 -1.68 2.96 13.06
N LYS A 22 -1.05 2.36 14.07
CA LYS A 22 -1.70 1.39 14.96
C LYS A 22 -2.91 1.96 15.68
N SER A 23 -2.86 3.21 16.13
CA SER A 23 -4.00 3.84 16.82
C SER A 23 -5.19 4.05 15.88
N ALA A 24 -4.94 4.42 14.62
CA ALA A 24 -5.98 4.53 13.61
C ALA A 24 -6.58 3.16 13.26
N LEU A 25 -5.74 2.13 13.16
CA LEU A 25 -6.18 0.75 12.94
C LEU A 25 -7.03 0.24 14.12
N ASP A 26 -6.57 0.39 15.35
CA ASP A 26 -7.29 -0.05 16.55
C ASP A 26 -8.66 0.66 16.65
N LEU A 27 -8.71 1.95 16.33
CA LEU A 27 -9.96 2.70 16.26
C LEU A 27 -10.91 2.12 15.20
N LEU A 28 -10.41 1.90 13.97
CA LEU A 28 -11.20 1.30 12.89
C LEU A 28 -11.80 -0.04 13.32
N LEU A 29 -10.99 -0.94 13.88
CA LEU A 29 -11.41 -2.25 14.33
C LEU A 29 -12.44 -2.17 15.47
N SER A 30 -12.26 -1.23 16.42
CA SER A 30 -13.21 -1.03 17.53
C SER A 30 -14.60 -0.58 17.07
N GLN A 31 -14.69 0.04 15.89
CA GLN A 31 -15.94 0.48 15.27
C GLN A 31 -16.55 -0.59 14.34
N GLY A 32 -15.96 -1.80 14.31
CA GLY A 32 -16.38 -2.87 13.41
C GLY A 32 -15.93 -2.68 11.96
N GLY A 33 -14.97 -1.79 11.71
CA GLY A 33 -14.36 -1.62 10.40
C GLY A 33 -13.40 -2.76 10.06
N ASP A 34 -13.14 -2.92 8.76
CA ASP A 34 -12.22 -3.92 8.22
C ASP A 34 -11.15 -3.21 7.39
N ALA A 35 -9.90 -3.31 7.84
CA ALA A 35 -8.76 -2.68 7.18
C ALA A 35 -8.50 -3.26 5.77
N GLY A 36 -8.90 -4.52 5.53
CA GLY A 36 -8.85 -5.13 4.19
C GLY A 36 -9.87 -4.55 3.22
N GLN A 37 -11.02 -4.09 3.70
CA GLN A 37 -12.01 -3.37 2.88
C GLN A 37 -11.49 -1.99 2.46
N LEU A 38 -10.68 -1.34 3.31
CA LEU A 38 -10.06 -0.05 2.95
C LEU A 38 -9.06 -0.18 1.79
N GLN A 39 -8.40 -1.32 1.61
CA GLN A 39 -7.55 -1.55 0.43
C GLN A 39 -8.33 -1.57 -0.88
N GLN A 40 -9.56 -2.04 -0.84
CA GLN A 40 -10.44 -2.11 -2.01
C GLN A 40 -11.21 -0.79 -2.22
N GLY A 41 -11.18 0.10 -1.22
CA GLY A 41 -12.07 1.23 -1.11
C GLY A 41 -13.44 0.81 -0.58
N THR A 42 -13.89 1.46 0.49
CA THR A 42 -15.22 1.22 1.05
C THR A 42 -16.04 2.49 1.12
N ASN A 43 -17.34 2.40 0.87
CA ASN A 43 -18.23 3.52 1.03
C ASN A 43 -18.91 3.42 2.40
N GLN A 44 -18.55 4.33 3.31
CA GLN A 44 -19.14 4.44 4.62
C GLN A 44 -19.94 5.74 4.71
N ASN A 45 -21.27 5.62 4.83
CA ASN A 45 -22.18 6.76 4.95
C ASN A 45 -22.05 7.81 3.83
N GLY A 46 -21.73 7.40 2.60
CA GLY A 46 -21.56 8.29 1.46
C GLY A 46 -20.14 8.83 1.31
N GLN A 47 -19.24 8.58 2.27
CA GLN A 47 -17.83 8.90 2.17
C GLN A 47 -17.06 7.68 1.69
N LEU A 48 -16.25 7.88 0.64
CA LEU A 48 -15.34 6.86 0.13
C LEU A 48 -14.06 6.91 0.97
N ARG A 49 -13.73 5.79 1.60
CA ARG A 49 -12.60 5.64 2.51
C ARG A 49 -11.62 4.61 1.95
N TYR A 50 -10.34 4.89 2.08
CA TYR A 50 -9.25 4.06 1.55
C TYR A 50 -8.19 3.82 2.62
N ILE A 51 -7.25 2.93 2.31
CA ILE A 51 -6.18 2.53 3.24
C ILE A 51 -5.18 3.67 3.52
N ASP A 52 -5.15 4.71 2.70
CA ASP A 52 -4.32 5.90 2.92
C ASP A 52 -4.62 6.57 4.28
N GLU A 53 -5.86 6.48 4.76
CA GLU A 53 -6.26 6.96 6.08
C GLU A 53 -5.55 6.25 7.25
N LEU A 54 -4.97 5.07 7.00
CA LEU A 54 -4.24 4.29 7.98
C LEU A 54 -2.72 4.49 7.91
N LEU A 55 -2.19 5.31 7.00
CA LEU A 55 -0.75 5.52 6.89
C LEU A 55 -0.22 6.34 8.08
N ALA A 56 0.83 5.84 8.72
CA ALA A 56 1.55 6.57 9.77
C ALA A 56 2.41 7.70 9.18
N PHE A 57 2.98 7.46 8.01
CA PHE A 57 3.89 8.37 7.31
C PHE A 57 3.45 8.53 5.85
N PRO A 58 2.37 9.27 5.57
CA PRO A 58 1.86 9.39 4.21
C PRO A 58 2.90 9.99 3.26
N ASP A 59 3.70 10.95 3.69
CA ASP A 59 4.71 11.60 2.83
C ASP A 59 5.87 10.68 2.41
N ASP A 60 6.12 9.60 3.16
CA ASP A 60 7.13 8.57 2.85
C ASP A 60 6.53 7.37 2.11
N ALA A 61 5.20 7.29 2.02
CA ALA A 61 4.49 6.29 1.26
C ALA A 61 4.22 6.76 -0.18
N PHE A 62 4.17 5.82 -1.12
CA PHE A 62 3.73 6.15 -2.48
C PHE A 62 2.22 6.42 -2.48
N ASN A 63 1.85 7.70 -2.53
CA ASN A 63 0.47 8.13 -2.63
C ASN A 63 0.28 9.28 -3.63
N PHE A 64 -0.91 9.37 -4.21
CA PHE A 64 -1.30 10.48 -5.07
C PHE A 64 -2.83 10.60 -5.16
N GLN A 65 -3.32 11.73 -5.65
CA GLN A 65 -4.75 11.91 -5.97
C GLN A 65 -5.00 11.70 -7.46
N LEU A 66 -5.88 10.77 -7.80
CA LEU A 66 -6.35 10.54 -9.16
C LEU A 66 -7.61 11.37 -9.42
N LEU A 67 -7.57 12.24 -10.43
CA LEU A 67 -8.78 12.85 -10.97
C LEU A 67 -9.48 11.84 -11.87
N VAL A 68 -10.62 11.34 -11.42
CA VAL A 68 -11.44 10.41 -12.19
C VAL A 68 -12.04 11.15 -13.39
N PRO A 69 -11.93 10.62 -14.63
CA PRO A 69 -12.54 11.25 -15.78
C PRO A 69 -14.03 11.52 -15.56
N ASN A 70 -14.51 12.69 -15.97
CA ASN A 70 -15.89 13.09 -15.78
C ASN A 70 -16.85 12.41 -16.78
N ASN A 71 -16.95 11.08 -16.68
CA ASN A 71 -17.86 10.25 -17.45
C ASN A 71 -18.70 9.38 -16.49
N ALA A 72 -19.89 9.88 -16.14
CA ALA A 72 -20.79 9.21 -15.21
C ALA A 72 -21.31 7.85 -15.70
N VAL A 73 -21.28 7.59 -17.02
CA VAL A 73 -21.69 6.28 -17.57
C VAL A 73 -20.68 5.20 -17.20
N LEU A 74 -19.39 5.52 -17.20
CA LEU A 74 -18.31 4.57 -16.89
C LEU A 74 -17.98 4.54 -15.39
N TYR A 75 -17.99 5.70 -14.72
CA TYR A 75 -17.45 5.85 -13.36
C TYR A 75 -18.51 6.18 -12.30
N GLY A 76 -19.79 6.26 -12.70
CA GLY A 76 -20.90 6.49 -11.78
C GLY A 76 -20.72 7.73 -10.91
N LYS A 77 -20.86 7.56 -9.60
CA LYS A 77 -20.77 8.66 -8.61
C LYS A 77 -19.35 9.21 -8.43
N SER A 78 -18.32 8.47 -8.84
CA SER A 78 -16.93 8.92 -8.75
C SER A 78 -16.50 9.76 -9.95
N ALA A 79 -17.35 9.93 -10.97
CA ALA A 79 -16.99 10.74 -12.14
C ALA A 79 -16.68 12.19 -11.75
N GLY A 80 -15.50 12.68 -12.15
CA GLY A 80 -15.04 14.04 -11.83
C GLY A 80 -14.59 14.24 -10.38
N SER A 81 -14.55 13.20 -9.55
CA SER A 81 -14.01 13.29 -8.19
C SER A 81 -12.51 13.06 -8.14
N LEU A 82 -11.87 13.52 -7.07
CA LEU A 82 -10.52 13.13 -6.69
C LEU A 82 -10.61 11.88 -5.79
N VAL A 83 -9.80 10.88 -6.11
CA VAL A 83 -9.71 9.63 -5.34
C VAL A 83 -8.28 9.45 -4.85
N PRO A 84 -8.03 9.26 -3.55
CA PRO A 84 -6.69 8.96 -3.07
C PRO A 84 -6.28 7.56 -3.51
N TYR A 85 -5.03 7.44 -3.93
CA TYR A 85 -4.35 6.18 -4.20
C TYR A 85 -3.16 6.09 -3.25
N ALA A 86 -3.05 4.96 -2.57
CA ALA A 86 -1.84 4.54 -1.88
C ALA A 86 -1.43 3.19 -2.46
N GLY A 87 -0.15 3.04 -2.79
CA GLY A 87 0.36 1.85 -3.46
C GLY A 87 1.59 1.27 -2.78
N TYR A 88 1.76 -0.03 -2.95
CA TYR A 88 3.02 -0.70 -2.63
C TYR A 88 3.96 -0.53 -3.81
N VAL A 89 5.16 0.01 -3.57
CA VAL A 89 6.22 0.03 -4.57
C VAL A 89 7.24 -1.03 -4.18
N PHE A 90 7.44 -2.02 -5.05
CA PHE A 90 8.45 -3.05 -4.89
C PHE A 90 9.61 -2.79 -5.85
N TYR A 91 10.83 -3.02 -5.39
CA TYR A 91 12.04 -2.80 -6.18
C TYR A 91 13.11 -3.86 -5.87
N PRO A 92 14.03 -4.14 -6.81
CA PRO A 92 15.17 -5.02 -6.54
C PRO A 92 16.07 -4.43 -5.45
N THR A 93 16.36 -5.23 -4.41
CA THR A 93 17.29 -4.86 -3.33
C THR A 93 18.52 -5.77 -3.36
N THR A 94 19.57 -5.33 -2.67
CA THR A 94 20.77 -6.14 -2.44
C THR A 94 20.50 -7.29 -1.47
N GLU A 95 21.25 -8.40 -1.57
CA GLU A 95 21.13 -9.57 -0.67
C GLU A 95 21.50 -9.24 0.78
N GLU A 96 22.30 -8.19 0.98
CA GLU A 96 22.73 -7.67 2.27
C GLU A 96 21.68 -6.80 2.97
N ASN A 97 20.52 -6.55 2.34
CA ASN A 97 19.43 -5.82 2.99
C ASN A 97 18.78 -6.70 4.07
N ASP A 98 19.07 -6.38 5.33
CA ASP A 98 18.66 -7.13 6.51
C ASP A 98 17.36 -6.64 7.16
N ARG A 99 16.69 -5.63 6.58
CA ARG A 99 15.42 -5.10 7.10
C ARG A 99 14.39 -6.22 7.27
N PRO A 100 13.61 -6.26 8.36
CA PRO A 100 12.57 -7.28 8.49
C PRO A 100 11.45 -7.07 7.45
N ASP A 101 10.73 -8.15 7.14
CA ASP A 101 9.50 -8.02 6.37
C ASP A 101 8.42 -7.37 7.24
N TYR A 102 7.64 -6.48 6.63
CA TYR A 102 6.57 -5.77 7.29
C TYR A 102 5.23 -6.48 7.10
N ASN A 103 4.64 -6.91 8.21
CA ASN A 103 3.29 -7.49 8.20
C ASN A 103 2.25 -6.37 8.11
N VAL A 104 1.87 -6.01 6.89
CA VAL A 104 0.55 -5.41 6.69
C VAL A 104 -0.48 -6.49 7.03
N PHE A 105 -1.61 -6.14 7.64
CA PHE A 105 -2.66 -7.06 8.11
C PHE A 105 -3.30 -7.95 7.01
N ILE A 106 -2.75 -7.95 5.79
CA ILE A 106 -3.10 -8.84 4.67
C ILE A 106 -1.82 -9.53 4.18
N PRO A 107 -1.82 -10.87 4.02
CA PRO A 107 -0.69 -11.58 3.43
C PRO A 107 -0.60 -11.39 1.90
N PRO A 108 0.60 -11.48 1.30
CA PRO A 108 1.89 -11.66 1.97
C PRO A 108 2.42 -10.36 2.59
N SER A 109 3.38 -10.49 3.51
CA SER A 109 4.11 -9.37 4.11
C SER A 109 4.88 -8.57 3.04
N LEU A 110 5.09 -7.29 3.29
CA LEU A 110 5.91 -6.43 2.44
C LEU A 110 7.40 -6.73 2.70
N PRO A 111 8.18 -7.17 1.70
CA PRO A 111 9.53 -7.64 1.94
C PRO A 111 10.48 -6.46 2.17
N ARG A 112 11.37 -6.59 3.14
CA ARG A 112 12.46 -5.63 3.43
C ARG A 112 12.03 -4.15 3.36
N MET A 113 10.89 -3.84 3.97
CA MET A 113 10.24 -2.53 3.86
C MET A 113 11.13 -1.43 4.41
N GLN A 114 11.19 -0.28 3.74
CA GLN A 114 11.88 0.90 4.24
C GLN A 114 11.14 1.54 5.42
N ASP A 115 11.88 2.07 6.39
CA ASP A 115 11.34 2.93 7.43
C ASP A 115 11.09 4.36 6.90
N GLU A 116 10.51 5.21 7.74
CA GLU A 116 10.25 6.61 7.42
C GLU A 116 11.54 7.38 7.12
N ASN A 117 11.48 8.32 6.17
CA ASN A 117 12.62 9.15 5.74
C ASN A 117 13.85 8.39 5.20
N GLU A 118 13.73 7.10 4.90
CA GLU A 118 14.83 6.31 4.33
C GLU A 118 14.80 6.28 2.80
N LEU A 119 15.98 6.29 2.18
CA LEU A 119 16.12 6.08 0.73
C LEU A 119 16.08 4.58 0.36
N PRO A 120 15.59 4.23 -0.85
CA PRO A 120 15.55 2.84 -1.30
C PRO A 120 16.94 2.22 -1.30
N ILE A 121 17.05 1.01 -0.75
CA ILE A 121 18.25 0.18 -0.87
C ILE A 121 18.12 -0.61 -2.17
N PHE A 122 18.66 -0.06 -3.26
CA PHE A 122 18.63 -0.72 -4.55
C PHE A 122 19.71 -1.80 -4.66
N ALA A 123 19.43 -2.86 -5.43
CA ALA A 123 20.43 -3.87 -5.80
C ALA A 123 21.62 -3.25 -6.56
N ASN A 124 21.37 -2.21 -7.36
CA ASN A 124 22.41 -1.40 -8.00
C ASN A 124 22.01 0.08 -7.94
N PRO A 125 22.74 0.95 -7.21
CA PRO A 125 22.38 2.36 -7.04
C PRO A 125 22.49 3.18 -8.33
N ASP A 126 23.25 2.72 -9.33
CA ASP A 126 23.45 3.42 -10.61
C ASP A 126 22.41 3.03 -11.67
N THR A 127 21.53 2.07 -11.37
CA THR A 127 20.50 1.60 -12.29
C THR A 127 19.19 2.37 -12.08
N LYS A 128 18.55 2.77 -13.17
CA LYS A 128 17.16 3.26 -13.13
C LYS A 128 16.22 2.07 -13.23
N TYR A 129 15.29 1.98 -12.28
CA TYR A 129 14.22 1.00 -12.21
C TYR A 129 12.89 1.63 -12.59
#